data_AF-A0A2D6EM64-F1
#
_entry.id   AF-A0A2D6EM64-F1
#
_cell.length_a   1.000
_cell.length_b   1.000
_cell.length_c   1.000
_cell.angle_alpha   90.00
_cell.angle_beta   90.00
_cell.angle_gamma   90.00
#
_symmetry.space_group_name_H-M   'P 1'
#
loop_
_entity.id
_entity.type
_entity.pdbx_description
1 polymer ?
#
loop_
_entity_poly.entity_id
_entity_poly.type
_entity_poly.pdbx_seq_one_letter_code
_entity_poly.pdbx_strand_id
1 'polypeptide(L)'
;MEHQPLSKRDDQSMATIARVSCYKLEHARELTESAQFDNSFFKDQCIDVFNSIKQAKLDNSTLKSFFTEANHKKFKGNIFFGWLKSFALRSPRNYTNAKIPTRR
;
A
#
# COMPACT_ATOMS: atom_id res chain seq x y z
N MET A 1 23.20 -1.99 5.54
CA MET A 1 22.69 -3.37 5.64
C MET A 1 22.45 -3.85 4.24
N GLU A 2 23.00 -4.99 3.83
CA GLU A 2 22.64 -5.60 2.54
C GLU A 2 21.18 -6.06 2.61
N HIS A 3 20.34 -5.49 1.75
CA HIS A 3 18.93 -5.87 1.68
C HIS A 3 18.84 -7.24 1.02
N GLN A 4 18.24 -8.21 1.70
CA GLN A 4 17.90 -9.49 1.07
C GLN A 4 17.02 -9.23 -0.18
N PRO A 5 17.21 -10.01 -1.25
CA PRO A 5 16.43 -9.83 -2.47
C PRO A 5 14.94 -9.95 -2.19
N LEU A 6 14.14 -9.17 -2.92
CA LEU A 6 12.68 -9.22 -2.83
C LEU A 6 12.18 -10.64 -3.13
N SER A 7 11.56 -11.27 -2.14
CA SER A 7 10.92 -12.57 -2.33
C SER A 7 9.62 -12.41 -3.11
N LYS A 8 9.22 -13.45 -3.86
CA LYS A 8 7.92 -13.45 -4.56
C LYS A 8 6.75 -13.31 -3.58
N ARG A 9 6.88 -13.84 -2.36
CA ARG A 9 5.84 -13.75 -1.33
C ARG A 9 5.74 -12.33 -0.80
N ASP A 10 6.87 -11.69 -0.51
CA ASP A 10 6.89 -10.30 -0.03
C ASP A 10 6.33 -9.34 -1.08
N ASP A 11 6.71 -9.52 -2.35
CA ASP A 11 6.16 -8.72 -3.46
C ASP A 11 4.63 -8.91 -3.59
N GLN A 12 4.16 -10.16 -3.53
CA GLN A 12 2.73 -10.46 -3.59
C GLN A 12 1.96 -9.91 -2.39
N SER A 13 2.55 -9.98 -1.19
CA SER A 13 1.98 -9.39 0.04
C SER A 13 1.85 -7.88 -0.12
N MET A 14 2.91 -7.18 -0.54
CA MET A 14 2.87 -5.73 -0.78
C MET A 14 1.84 -5.36 -1.84
N ALA A 15 1.80 -6.07 -2.97
CA ALA A 15 0.84 -5.82 -4.04
C ALA A 15 -0.61 -6.04 -3.57
N THR A 16 -0.85 -7.08 -2.76
CA THR A 16 -2.18 -7.38 -2.21
C THR A 16 -2.62 -6.31 -1.23
N ILE A 17 -1.77 -5.95 -0.27
CA ILE A 17 -2.04 -4.89 0.70
C ILE A 17 -2.32 -3.58 -0.05
N ALA A 18 -1.47 -3.20 -1.01
CA ALA A 18 -1.62 -1.96 -1.77
C ALA A 18 -2.95 -1.91 -2.55
N ARG A 19 -3.36 -3.04 -3.13
CA ARG A 19 -4.65 -3.16 -3.80
C ARG A 19 -5.79 -2.96 -2.80
N VAL A 20 -5.75 -3.64 -1.64
CA VAL A 20 -6.78 -3.48 -0.60
C VAL A 20 -6.83 -2.04 -0.09
N SER A 21 -5.69 -1.38 0.09
CA SER A 21 -5.60 0.01 0.57
C SER A 21 -6.37 0.98 -0.33
N CYS A 22 -6.42 0.73 -1.64
CA CYS A 22 -7.15 1.57 -2.58
C CYS A 22 -8.68 1.51 -2.36
N TYR A 23 -9.20 0.43 -1.79
CA TYR A 23 -10.64 0.24 -1.53
C TYR A 23 -11.02 0.46 -0.07
N LYS A 24 -10.18 0.00 0.87
CA LYS A 24 -10.43 0.05 2.31
C LYS A 24 -9.11 0.21 3.07
N LEU A 25 -8.73 1.47 3.30
CA LEU A 25 -7.43 1.85 3.87
C LEU A 25 -7.23 1.31 5.29
N GLU A 26 -8.25 1.47 6.15
CA GLU A 26 -8.22 0.98 7.54
C GLU A 26 -7.99 -0.54 7.59
N HIS A 27 -8.69 -1.30 6.73
CA HIS A 27 -8.54 -2.75 6.69
C HIS A 27 -7.17 -3.19 6.13
N ALA A 28 -6.60 -2.45 5.19
CA ALA A 28 -5.27 -2.74 4.69
C ALA A 28 -4.19 -2.57 5.77
N ARG A 29 -4.41 -1.67 6.74
CA ARG A 29 -3.51 -1.51 7.88
C ARG A 29 -3.51 -2.75 8.77
N GLU A 30 -4.69 -3.24 9.15
CA GLU A 30 -4.85 -4.50 9.91
C GLU A 30 -4.24 -5.69 9.16
N LEU A 31 -4.44 -5.74 7.84
CA LEU A 31 -3.86 -6.77 6.98
C LEU A 31 -2.33 -6.72 6.99
N THR A 32 -1.74 -5.52 7.04
CA THR A 32 -0.28 -5.34 7.10
C THR A 32 0.29 -5.84 8.42
N GLU A 33 -0.40 -5.59 9.52
CA GLU A 33 0.01 -6.03 10.86
C GLU A 33 -0.01 -7.57 10.97
N SER A 34 -1.03 -8.22 10.38
CA SER A 34 -1.19 -9.68 10.38
C SER A 34 -0.42 -10.40 9.26
N ALA A 35 0.01 -9.70 8.21
CA ALA A 35 0.74 -10.29 7.10
C ALA A 35 2.10 -10.85 7.53
N GLN A 36 2.36 -12.08 7.09
CA GLN A 36 3.66 -12.72 7.18
C GLN A 36 4.53 -12.30 6.00
N PHE A 37 5.58 -11.56 6.31
CA PHE A 37 6.64 -11.22 5.38
C PHE A 37 7.85 -12.12 5.67
N ASP A 38 8.52 -12.58 4.62
CA ASP A 38 9.78 -13.31 4.76
C ASP A 38 10.88 -12.35 5.28
N ASN A 39 10.80 -11.06 4.90
CA ASN A 39 11.69 -10.01 5.39
C ASN A 39 10.92 -8.82 5.99
N SER A 40 11.19 -8.51 7.26
CA SER A 40 10.55 -7.42 8.00
C SER A 40 10.76 -6.04 7.36
N PHE A 41 11.87 -5.84 6.63
CA PHE A 41 12.13 -4.59 5.92
C PHE A 41 10.98 -4.18 4.99
N PHE A 42 10.39 -5.13 4.25
CA PHE A 42 9.27 -4.83 3.34
C PHE A 42 7.97 -4.56 4.09
N LYS A 43 7.79 -5.18 5.26
CA LYS A 43 6.69 -4.85 6.17
C LYS A 43 6.84 -3.42 6.69
N ASP A 44 8.04 -3.03 7.09
CA ASP A 44 8.34 -1.67 7.57
C ASP A 44 8.13 -0.62 6.47
N GLN A 45 8.46 -0.95 5.21
CA GLN A 45 8.13 -0.11 4.05
C GLN A 45 6.63 0.16 3.91
N CYS A 46 5.78 -0.85 4.17
CA CYS A 46 4.33 -0.68 4.16
C CYS A 46 3.87 0.24 5.30
N ILE A 47 4.37 -0.02 6.51
CA ILE A 47 4.02 0.72 7.74
C ILE A 47 4.39 2.20 7.63
N ASP A 48 5.57 2.53 7.12
CA ASP A 48 6.03 3.92 6.96
C ASP A 48 5.11 4.72 6.00
N VAL A 49 4.69 4.10 4.91
CA VAL A 49 3.73 4.70 3.97
C VAL A 49 2.38 4.92 4.66
N PHE A 50 1.84 3.92 5.39
CA PHE A 50 0.57 4.09 6.10
C PHE A 50 0.61 5.17 7.18
N ASN A 51 1.71 5.26 7.93
CA ASN A 51 1.88 6.31 8.93
C ASN A 51 1.88 7.70 8.29
N SER A 52 2.51 7.85 7.12
CA SER A 52 2.52 9.11 6.38
C SER A 52 1.14 9.45 5.78
N ILE A 53 0.38 8.47 5.29
CA ILE A 53 -1.01 8.66 4.84
C ILE A 53 -1.88 9.12 6.02
N LYS A 54 -1.72 8.49 7.19
CA LYS A 54 -2.44 8.85 8.42
C LYS A 54 -2.09 10.28 8.88
N GLN A 55 -0.81 10.66 8.85
CA GLN A 55 -0.37 12.02 9.19
C GLN A 55 -0.96 13.07 8.24
N ALA A 56 -1.09 12.74 6.95
CA ALA A 56 -1.74 13.58 5.95
C ALA A 56 -3.27 13.60 6.07
N LYS A 57 -3.86 12.83 7.01
CA LYS A 57 -5.31 12.71 7.23
C LYS A 57 -6.08 12.31 5.96
N LEU A 58 -5.48 11.45 5.15
CA LEU A 58 -6.10 10.97 3.91
C LEU A 58 -6.96 9.74 4.17
N ASP A 59 -8.02 9.63 3.39
CA ASP A 59 -8.94 8.49 3.35
C ASP A 59 -8.93 7.83 1.96
N ASN A 60 -9.80 6.84 1.75
CA ASN A 60 -9.91 6.17 0.46
C ASN A 60 -10.32 7.09 -0.70
N SER A 61 -11.10 8.15 -0.44
CA SER A 61 -11.58 9.08 -1.47
C SER A 61 -10.49 10.07 -1.91
N THR A 62 -9.55 10.36 -1.01
CA THR A 62 -8.48 11.34 -1.16
C THR A 62 -7.10 10.71 -1.31
N LEU A 63 -6.98 9.37 -1.29
CA LEU A 63 -5.71 8.65 -1.38
C LEU A 63 -4.87 9.04 -2.61
N LYS A 64 -5.50 9.39 -3.74
CA LYS A 64 -4.80 9.87 -4.94
C LYS A 64 -3.96 11.13 -4.68
N SER A 65 -4.39 11.99 -3.76
CA SER A 65 -3.66 13.20 -3.35
C SER A 65 -2.37 12.88 -2.60
N PHE A 66 -2.16 11.63 -2.17
CA PHE A 66 -0.92 11.21 -1.53
C PHE A 66 0.27 11.18 -2.51
N PHE A 67 0.04 11.00 -3.82
CA PHE A 67 1.12 10.82 -4.81
C PHE A 67 1.67 12.15 -5.34
N THR A 68 2.10 13.02 -4.43
CA THR A 68 2.76 14.30 -4.75
C THR A 68 4.25 14.11 -5.07
N GLU A 69 4.89 15.08 -5.70
CA GLU A 69 6.35 15.05 -5.91
C GLU A 69 7.15 14.92 -4.61
N ALA A 70 6.70 15.57 -3.53
CA ALA A 70 7.33 15.48 -2.22
C ALA A 70 7.34 14.02 -1.71
N ASN A 71 6.20 13.33 -1.81
CA ASN A 71 6.11 11.92 -1.39
C ASN A 71 6.86 10.99 -2.35
N HIS A 72 6.91 11.28 -3.66
CA HIS A 72 7.78 10.53 -4.59
C HIS A 72 9.26 10.61 -4.21
N LYS A 73 9.73 11.79 -3.76
CA LYS A 73 11.10 11.97 -3.27
C LYS A 73 11.32 11.25 -1.95
N LYS A 74 10.37 11.37 -1.00
CA LYS A 74 10.43 10.72 0.32
C LYS A 74 10.50 9.19 0.21
N PHE A 75 9.66 8.59 -0.63
CA PHE A 75 9.53 7.13 -0.75
C PHE A 75 10.29 6.55 -1.94
N LYS A 76 11.34 7.23 -2.41
CA LYS A 76 12.16 6.73 -3.51
C LYS A 76 12.78 5.37 -3.12
N GLY A 77 12.47 4.33 -3.90
CA GLY A 77 12.93 2.95 -3.63
C GLY A 77 12.04 2.14 -2.71
N ASN A 78 10.93 2.70 -2.20
CA ASN A 78 9.91 1.94 -1.48
C ASN A 78 9.02 1.19 -2.47
N ILE A 79 9.04 -0.15 -2.42
CA ILE A 79 8.35 -1.01 -3.39
C ILE A 79 6.83 -0.95 -3.18
N PHE A 80 6.39 -0.95 -1.92
CA PHE A 80 4.99 -0.80 -1.56
C PHE A 80 4.39 0.50 -2.10
N PHE A 81 5.10 1.63 -1.97
CA PHE A 81 4.66 2.91 -2.54
C PHE A 81 4.46 2.84 -4.06
N GLY A 82 5.35 2.14 -4.77
CA GLY A 82 5.22 1.87 -6.20
C GLY A 82 3.95 1.09 -6.55
N TRP A 83 3.68 0.00 -5.84
CA TRP A 83 2.44 -0.78 -6.00
C TRP A 83 1.20 0.05 -5.70
N LEU A 84 1.19 0.77 -4.58
CA LEU A 84 0.08 1.59 -4.13
C LEU A 84 -0.26 2.68 -5.16
N LYS A 85 0.76 3.38 -5.68
CA LYS A 85 0.59 4.35 -6.77
C LYS A 85 -0.01 3.70 -8.01
N SER A 86 0.54 2.56 -8.44
CA SER A 86 0.08 1.86 -9.64
C SER A 86 -1.41 1.49 -9.54
N PHE A 87 -1.85 0.92 -8.42
CA PHE A 87 -3.26 0.56 -8.23
C PHE A 87 -4.16 1.78 -8.07
N ALA A 88 -3.75 2.79 -7.31
CA ALA A 88 -4.56 3.98 -7.11
C ALA A 88 -4.79 4.75 -8.42
N LEU A 89 -3.75 4.85 -9.28
CA LEU A 89 -3.86 5.55 -10.57
C LEU A 89 -4.60 4.74 -11.64
N ARG A 90 -4.53 3.41 -11.61
CA ARG A 90 -5.28 2.53 -12.52
C ARG A 90 -6.72 2.28 -12.07
N SER A 91 -7.06 2.56 -10.81
CA SER A 91 -8.42 2.39 -10.31
C SER A 91 -9.38 3.31 -11.09
N PRO A 92 -10.33 2.77 -11.87
CA PRO A 92 -11.11 3.55 -12.83
C PRO A 92 -12.01 4.61 -12.19
N ARG A 93 -12.22 4.58 -10.87
CA ARG A 93 -13.13 5.49 -10.15
C ARG A 93 -12.99 5.29 -8.65
N ASN A 94 -13.19 6.39 -7.93
CA ASN A 94 -13.71 6.41 -6.57
C ASN A 94 -15.08 5.70 -6.57
N TYR A 95 -15.09 4.37 -6.63
CA TYR A 95 -16.32 3.60 -6.51
C TYR A 95 -16.72 3.57 -5.04
N THR A 96 -17.56 4.53 -4.67
CA THR A 96 -18.68 4.25 -3.77
C THR A 96 -19.26 2.87 -4.15
N ASN A 97 -19.17 1.88 -3.26
CA ASN A 97 -19.69 0.51 -3.42
C ASN A 97 -18.97 -0.48 -4.35
N ALA A 98 -17.64 -0.54 -4.38
CA ALA A 98 -16.98 -1.74 -4.90
C ALA A 98 -17.08 -2.90 -3.88
N LYS A 99 -17.97 -3.87 -4.11
CA LYS A 99 -17.99 -5.15 -3.36
C LYS A 99 -16.63 -5.83 -3.52
N ILE A 100 -15.91 -5.99 -2.41
CA ILE A 100 -14.70 -6.81 -2.34
C ILE A 100 -15.10 -8.22 -2.82
N PRO A 101 -14.49 -8.76 -3.89
CA PRO A 101 -14.80 -10.10 -4.32
C PRO A 101 -14.29 -11.08 -3.27
N THR A 102 -15.19 -11.59 -2.44
CA THR A 102 -14.93 -12.76 -1.61
C THR A 102 -14.84 -13.96 -2.54
N ARG A 103 -13.67 -14.61 -2.58
CA ARG A 103 -13.52 -15.88 -3.29
C ARG A 103 -14.42 -16.91 -2.62
N ARG A 104 -15.28 -17.56 -3.43
CA ARG A 104 -15.94 -18.82 -3.08
C ARG A 104 -14.95 -19.97 -3.21
#